data_AF-A0A009GUG8-F1
#
_entry.id   AF-A0A009GUG8-F1
#
_cell.length_a   1.000
_cell.length_b   1.000
_cell.length_c   1.000
_cell.angle_alpha   90.00
_cell.angle_beta   90.00
_cell.angle_gamma   90.00
#
_symmetry.space_group_name_H-M   'P 1'
#
loop_
_entity.id
_entity.type
_entity.pdbx_description
1 polymer ?
#
loop_
_entity_poly.entity_id
_entity_poly.type
_entity_poly.pdbx_seq_one_letter_code
_entity_poly.pdbx_strand_id
1 'polypeptide(L)'
;MKIDKVILKGFRNYKDATINFNNNTLIIGENDVGKTNLIYALRLMLDRSVSELDIEPSELDFHVQGGVQSENLEIIIKFFDIKEEAALSILKEHVSDDGECVFKYMASKENLDYKLYLGQNETDLSEIQSRYYLKYINLKYISSQRDLSKFIAKEKKQLLRISKTKITEEQEKLDRENVLEISKQLVDLDDKVAQLEYVKTATQEVNLELKKLAYAHDDYDVKLNASGIEVDDFINKLQLGAMSGGSNVM
;
A
#
# COMPACT_ATOMS: atom_id res chain seq x y z
N MET A 1 -10.87 -1.01 14.79
CA MET A 1 -11.21 0.37 14.35
C MET A 1 -12.05 0.37 13.08
N LYS A 2 -13.12 1.17 13.03
CA LYS A 2 -14.03 1.29 11.87
C LYS A 2 -14.48 2.73 11.65
N ILE A 3 -14.75 3.12 10.41
CA ILE A 3 -15.39 4.40 10.08
C ILE A 3 -16.91 4.22 10.27
N ASP A 4 -17.51 5.01 11.15
CA ASP A 4 -18.97 5.08 11.34
C ASP A 4 -19.61 5.95 10.26
N LYS A 5 -19.13 7.20 10.14
CA LYS A 5 -19.63 8.15 9.15
C LYS A 5 -18.60 9.20 8.77
N VAL A 6 -18.83 9.80 7.61
CA VAL A 6 -18.10 10.96 7.10
C VAL A 6 -19.08 12.11 6.89
N ILE A 7 -18.75 13.28 7.41
CA ILE A 7 -19.53 14.50 7.23
C ILE A 7 -18.69 15.47 6.39
N LEU A 8 -19.25 15.94 5.29
CA LEU A 8 -18.61 16.86 4.34
C LEU A 8 -19.44 18.13 4.26
N LYS A 9 -18.84 19.27 4.59
CA LYS A 9 -19.49 20.59 4.52
C LYS A 9 -18.64 21.53 3.68
N GLY A 10 -19.27 22.27 2.78
CA GLY A 10 -18.57 23.25 1.94
C GLY A 10 -17.47 22.66 1.06
N PHE A 11 -17.47 21.35 0.79
CA PHE A 11 -16.37 20.64 0.13
C PHE A 11 -16.74 20.19 -1.29
N ARG A 12 -16.17 20.83 -2.31
CA ARG A 12 -16.35 20.52 -3.74
C ARG A 12 -17.83 20.43 -4.14
N ASN A 13 -18.33 19.23 -4.44
CA ASN A 13 -19.73 19.02 -4.82
C ASN A 13 -20.67 18.86 -3.59
N TYR A 14 -20.13 18.83 -2.37
CA TYR A 14 -20.87 18.64 -1.13
C TYR A 14 -21.07 19.97 -0.40
N LYS A 15 -22.32 20.46 -0.40
CA LYS A 15 -22.72 21.59 0.45
C LYS A 15 -22.73 21.21 1.92
N ASP A 16 -23.47 20.16 2.24
CA ASP A 16 -23.57 19.52 3.55
C ASP A 16 -24.10 18.11 3.33
N ALA A 17 -23.29 17.10 3.65
CA ALA A 17 -23.65 15.70 3.48
C ALA A 17 -23.08 14.85 4.61
N THR A 18 -23.90 13.91 5.12
CA THR A 18 -23.48 12.86 6.05
C THR A 18 -23.60 11.51 5.37
N ILE A 19 -22.50 10.77 5.29
CA ILE A 19 -22.41 9.45 4.65
C ILE A 19 -22.06 8.42 5.72
N ASN A 20 -22.96 7.47 5.95
CA ASN A 20 -22.73 6.37 6.88
C ASN A 20 -21.95 5.25 6.17
N PHE A 21 -20.99 4.67 6.88
CA PHE A 21 -20.16 3.58 6.40
C PHE A 21 -20.49 2.29 7.16
N ASN A 22 -20.45 1.18 6.43
CA ASN A 22 -20.47 -0.17 6.98
C ASN A 22 -19.08 -0.80 6.82
N ASN A 23 -18.86 -1.97 7.44
CA ASN A 23 -17.64 -2.76 7.26
C ASN A 23 -17.29 -2.94 5.77
N ASN A 24 -18.32 -3.17 4.95
CA ASN A 24 -18.24 -3.26 3.50
C ASN A 24 -19.21 -2.24 2.92
N THR A 25 -18.68 -1.23 2.24
CA THR A 25 -19.48 -0.12 1.69
C THR A 25 -19.34 -0.08 0.18
N LEU A 26 -20.46 -0.11 -0.54
CA LEU A 26 -20.55 0.02 -1.99
C LEU A 26 -21.12 1.41 -2.32
N ILE A 27 -20.35 2.23 -3.03
CA ILE A 27 -20.76 3.59 -3.43
C ILE A 27 -21.17 3.54 -4.91
N ILE A 28 -22.43 3.83 -5.19
CA ILE A 28 -23.01 3.85 -6.54
C ILE A 28 -23.65 5.22 -6.79
N GLY A 29 -23.62 5.68 -8.03
CA GLY A 29 -24.23 6.93 -8.45
C GLY A 29 -23.79 7.29 -9.87
N GLU A 30 -24.39 8.32 -10.45
CA GLU A 30 -24.01 8.84 -11.76
C GLU A 30 -22.60 9.46 -11.75
N ASN A 31 -22.04 9.75 -12.91
CA ASN A 31 -20.75 10.45 -12.98
C ASN A 31 -20.88 11.85 -12.40
N ASP A 32 -19.78 12.35 -11.83
CA ASP A 32 -19.67 13.72 -11.29
C ASP A 32 -20.56 14.09 -10.10
N VAL A 33 -21.36 13.14 -9.58
CA VAL A 33 -22.16 13.33 -8.35
C VAL A 33 -21.33 13.40 -7.05
N GLY A 34 -20.02 13.19 -7.14
CA GLY A 34 -19.10 13.33 -5.99
C GLY A 34 -18.49 12.05 -5.45
N LYS A 35 -18.71 10.89 -6.06
CA LYS A 35 -18.14 9.61 -5.59
C LYS A 35 -16.63 9.70 -5.38
N THR A 36 -15.91 10.22 -6.38
CA THR A 36 -14.45 10.42 -6.32
C THR A 36 -14.05 11.42 -5.25
N ASN A 37 -14.85 12.49 -5.05
CA ASN A 37 -14.57 13.51 -4.04
C ASN A 37 -14.76 12.98 -2.61
N LEU A 38 -15.74 12.09 -2.37
CA LEU A 38 -15.88 11.41 -1.08
C LEU A 38 -14.64 10.58 -0.75
N ILE A 39 -14.15 9.80 -1.72
CA ILE A 39 -12.93 9.01 -1.53
C ILE A 39 -11.73 9.93 -1.34
N TYR A 40 -11.65 11.05 -2.08
CA TYR A 40 -10.56 12.00 -1.92
C TYR A 40 -10.58 12.68 -0.55
N ALA A 41 -11.74 13.02 0.01
CA ALA A 41 -11.84 13.53 1.38
C ALA A 41 -11.28 12.55 2.43
N LEU A 42 -11.58 11.26 2.28
CA LEU A 42 -10.98 10.21 3.11
C LEU A 42 -9.46 10.13 2.92
N ARG A 43 -8.97 10.28 1.67
CA ARG A 43 -7.54 10.23 1.36
C ARG A 43 -6.79 11.43 1.96
N LEU A 44 -7.33 12.64 1.91
CA LEU A 44 -6.72 13.82 2.53
C LEU A 44 -6.37 13.57 4.00
N MET A 45 -7.28 12.91 4.72
CA MET A 45 -7.09 12.61 6.14
C MET A 45 -6.24 11.35 6.37
N LEU A 46 -6.47 10.27 5.63
CA LEU A 46 -6.00 8.94 6.02
C LEU A 46 -4.96 8.34 5.06
N ASP A 47 -4.69 8.93 3.90
CA ASP A 47 -3.76 8.35 2.91
C ASP A 47 -2.35 8.92 3.08
N ARG A 48 -1.39 8.05 3.42
CA ARG A 48 0.04 8.40 3.54
C ARG A 48 0.68 8.85 2.23
N SER A 49 0.09 8.49 1.08
CA SER A 49 0.62 8.88 -0.22
C SER A 49 0.28 10.32 -0.61
N VAL A 50 -0.65 10.96 0.11
CA VAL A 50 -1.01 12.38 -0.07
C VAL A 50 0.05 13.23 0.62
N SER A 51 0.74 14.09 -0.15
CA SER A 51 1.81 14.94 0.37
C SER A 51 1.29 16.07 1.25
N GLU A 52 2.20 16.86 1.85
CA GLU A 52 1.83 18.08 2.58
C GLU A 52 1.32 19.19 1.66
N LEU A 53 1.76 19.23 0.40
CA LEU A 53 1.23 20.17 -0.58
C LEU A 53 -0.19 19.78 -1.03
N ASP A 54 -0.47 18.48 -1.14
CA ASP A 54 -1.78 17.99 -1.58
C ASP A 54 -2.89 18.15 -0.53
N ILE A 55 -2.53 18.47 0.73
CA ILE A 55 -3.49 18.73 1.82
C ILE A 55 -3.82 20.23 1.96
N GLU A 56 -2.99 21.11 1.40
CA GLU A 56 -3.30 22.53 1.32
C GLU A 56 -4.56 22.72 0.46
N PRO A 57 -5.56 23.47 0.95
CA PRO A 57 -6.81 23.67 0.24
C PRO A 57 -6.57 24.58 -0.97
N SER A 58 -7.20 24.24 -2.09
CA SER A 58 -7.29 25.14 -3.24
C SER A 58 -8.66 25.82 -3.27
N GLU A 59 -8.78 26.94 -4.00
CA GLU A 59 -10.08 27.60 -4.21
C GLU A 59 -11.14 26.68 -4.81
N LEU A 60 -10.73 25.64 -5.55
CA LEU A 60 -11.62 24.66 -6.18
C LEU A 60 -12.16 23.62 -5.19
N ASP A 61 -11.56 23.52 -4.00
CA ASP A 61 -12.04 22.60 -2.94
C ASP A 61 -13.25 23.16 -2.20
N PHE A 62 -13.52 24.45 -2.30
CA PHE A 62 -14.67 25.09 -1.68
C PHE A 62 -15.93 24.94 -2.55
N HIS A 63 -17.02 24.48 -1.93
CA HIS A 63 -18.27 24.22 -2.64
C HIS A 63 -18.86 25.49 -3.24
N VAL A 64 -19.33 25.38 -4.49
CA VAL A 64 -19.96 26.49 -5.22
C VAL A 64 -21.45 26.22 -5.40
N GLN A 65 -22.28 27.16 -4.94
CA GLN A 65 -23.72 27.13 -5.15
C GLN A 65 -24.18 28.47 -5.74
N GLY A 66 -24.80 28.43 -6.93
CA GLY A 66 -25.32 29.64 -7.57
C GLY A 66 -24.25 30.70 -7.87
N GLY A 67 -23.00 30.27 -8.11
CA GLY A 67 -21.87 31.17 -8.34
C GLY A 67 -21.20 31.70 -7.06
N VAL A 68 -21.72 31.37 -5.88
CA VAL A 68 -21.13 31.75 -4.59
C VAL A 68 -20.37 30.55 -4.02
N GLN A 69 -19.10 30.77 -3.69
CA GLN A 69 -18.27 29.75 -3.03
C GLN A 69 -18.48 29.77 -1.52
N SER A 70 -18.29 28.63 -0.87
CA SER A 70 -18.31 28.52 0.58
C SER A 70 -17.05 29.15 1.18
N GLU A 71 -17.21 29.89 2.27
CA GLU A 71 -16.07 30.52 2.97
C GLU A 71 -15.23 29.50 3.75
N ASN A 72 -15.86 28.41 4.19
CA ASN A 72 -15.22 27.35 4.94
C ASN A 72 -15.56 25.99 4.33
N LEU A 73 -14.63 25.06 4.46
CA LEU A 73 -14.88 23.65 4.18
C LEU A 73 -14.49 22.80 5.39
N GLU A 74 -15.27 21.75 5.66
CA GLU A 74 -15.04 20.79 6.73
C GLU A 74 -15.14 19.35 6.23
N ILE A 75 -14.19 18.53 6.64
CA ILE A 75 -14.21 17.07 6.46
C ILE A 75 -14.11 16.46 7.86
N ILE A 76 -15.16 15.77 8.28
CA ILE A 76 -15.22 15.14 9.61
C ILE A 76 -15.37 13.63 9.40
N ILE A 77 -14.48 12.85 9.99
CA ILE A 77 -14.53 11.38 9.96
C ILE A 77 -14.71 10.90 11.39
N LYS A 78 -15.78 10.12 11.61
CA LYS A 78 -16.05 9.50 12.90
C LYS A 78 -15.66 8.04 12.87
N PHE A 79 -14.91 7.64 13.89
CA PHE A 79 -14.49 6.28 14.11
C PHE A 79 -15.13 5.71 15.36
N PHE A 80 -15.32 4.40 15.34
CA PHE A 80 -15.77 3.61 16.48
C PHE A 80 -14.98 2.29 16.54
N ASP A 81 -15.15 1.56 17.64
CA ASP A 81 -14.55 0.23 17.81
C ASP A 81 -13.01 0.26 17.68
N ILE A 82 -12.36 1.31 18.22
CA ILE A 82 -10.91 1.42 18.27
C ILE A 82 -10.40 0.51 19.40
N LYS A 83 -9.75 -0.59 19.04
CA LYS A 83 -9.28 -1.64 19.97
C LYS A 83 -7.79 -1.92 19.87
N GLU A 84 -7.20 -1.53 18.74
CA GLU A 84 -5.82 -1.82 18.42
C GLU A 84 -4.88 -0.99 19.32
N GLU A 85 -4.04 -1.65 20.11
CA GLU A 85 -3.12 -0.98 21.07
C GLU A 85 -2.26 0.11 20.40
N ALA A 86 -1.81 -0.14 19.18
CA ALA A 86 -1.02 0.85 18.43
C ALA A 86 -1.82 2.11 18.07
N ALA A 87 -3.12 1.97 17.78
CA ALA A 87 -4.02 3.10 17.53
C ALA A 87 -4.35 3.85 18.83
N LEU A 88 -4.65 3.12 19.90
CA LEU A 88 -4.91 3.72 21.23
C LEU A 88 -3.68 4.46 21.76
N SER A 89 -2.48 3.90 21.61
CA SER A 89 -1.24 4.52 22.07
C SER A 89 -0.90 5.83 21.36
N ILE A 90 -1.30 5.98 20.09
CA ILE A 90 -1.01 7.18 19.31
C ILE A 90 -2.09 8.26 19.47
N LEU A 91 -3.37 7.86 19.56
CA LEU A 91 -4.49 8.79 19.72
C LEU A 91 -4.71 9.22 21.18
N LYS A 92 -4.29 8.42 22.16
CA LYS A 92 -4.30 8.72 23.60
C LYS A 92 -5.63 9.33 24.07
N GLU A 93 -5.59 10.56 24.56
CA GLU A 93 -6.71 11.33 25.12
C GLU A 93 -7.82 11.66 24.11
N HIS A 94 -7.58 11.51 22.80
CA HIS A 94 -8.57 11.76 21.77
C HIS A 94 -9.54 10.61 21.54
N VAL A 95 -9.39 9.48 22.24
CA VAL A 95 -10.30 8.33 22.15
C VAL A 95 -11.16 8.29 23.40
N SER A 96 -12.48 8.14 23.23
CA SER A 96 -13.41 7.97 24.34
C SER A 96 -13.25 6.60 25.02
N ASP A 97 -13.84 6.44 26.20
CA ASP A 97 -13.89 5.16 26.91
C ASP A 97 -14.61 4.07 26.08
N ASP A 98 -15.53 4.46 25.20
CA ASP A 98 -16.26 3.59 24.29
C ASP A 98 -15.50 3.27 22.98
N GLY A 99 -14.26 3.76 22.83
CA GLY A 99 -13.43 3.53 21.66
C GLY A 99 -13.86 4.34 20.43
N GLU A 100 -14.45 5.52 20.65
CA GLU A 100 -14.84 6.47 19.61
C GLU A 100 -13.81 7.59 19.45
N CYS A 101 -13.65 8.08 18.22
CA CYS A 101 -12.76 9.21 17.94
C CYS A 101 -13.25 9.97 16.70
N VAL A 102 -13.06 11.28 16.69
CA VAL A 102 -13.44 12.19 15.61
C VAL A 102 -12.19 12.86 15.06
N PHE A 103 -12.04 12.79 13.74
CA PHE A 103 -11.00 13.47 13.00
C PHE A 103 -11.67 14.59 12.21
N LYS A 104 -11.17 15.82 12.32
CA LYS A 104 -11.72 16.96 11.58
C LYS A 104 -10.61 17.70 10.84
N TYR A 105 -10.85 17.97 9.57
CA TYR A 105 -10.12 18.94 8.76
C TYR A 105 -11.03 20.14 8.53
N MET A 106 -10.47 21.32 8.73
CA MET A 106 -11.16 22.59 8.52
C MET A 106 -10.24 23.50 7.72
N ALA A 107 -10.76 24.10 6.65
CA ALA A 107 -10.02 25.07 5.86
C ALA A 107 -10.85 26.32 5.61
N SER A 108 -10.16 27.47 5.55
CA SER A 108 -10.75 28.78 5.27
C SER A 108 -10.31 29.27 3.91
N LYS A 109 -11.26 29.80 3.14
CA LYS A 109 -10.99 30.38 1.83
C LYS A 109 -10.19 31.67 1.92
N GLU A 110 -10.34 32.43 3.02
CA GLU A 110 -9.73 33.75 3.20
C GLU A 110 -8.21 33.71 3.10
N ASN A 111 -7.59 32.67 3.67
CA ASN A 111 -6.14 32.50 3.74
C ASN A 111 -5.63 31.21 3.07
N LEU A 112 -6.52 30.36 2.56
CA LEU A 112 -6.21 29.02 2.04
C LEU A 112 -5.36 28.19 3.02
N ASP A 113 -5.63 28.37 4.31
CA ASP A 113 -4.99 27.62 5.38
C ASP A 113 -5.93 26.53 5.91
N TYR A 114 -5.34 25.50 6.51
CA TYR A 114 -6.08 24.39 7.08
C TYR A 114 -5.66 24.09 8.52
N LYS A 115 -6.59 23.51 9.25
CA LYS A 115 -6.39 23.02 10.61
C LYS A 115 -6.90 21.61 10.74
N LEU A 116 -6.17 20.82 11.50
CA LEU A 116 -6.48 19.44 11.81
C LEU A 116 -6.86 19.33 13.27
N TYR A 117 -7.88 18.55 13.56
CA TYR A 117 -8.36 18.32 14.92
C TYR A 117 -8.62 16.84 15.17
N LEU A 118 -8.36 16.43 16.41
CA LEU A 118 -8.73 15.13 16.95
C LEU A 118 -9.49 15.30 18.26
N GLY A 119 -10.40 14.39 18.54
CA GLY A 119 -11.15 14.44 19.77
C GLY A 119 -12.07 13.26 19.97
N GLN A 120 -12.61 13.13 21.18
CA GLN A 120 -13.52 12.04 21.53
C GLN A 120 -14.86 12.20 20.81
N ASN A 121 -15.28 13.44 20.57
CA ASN A 121 -16.52 13.80 19.90
C ASN A 121 -16.37 15.16 19.19
N GLU A 122 -17.42 15.63 18.50
CA GLU A 122 -17.38 16.91 17.77
C GLU A 122 -17.29 18.15 18.66
N THR A 123 -17.63 18.02 19.95
CA THR A 123 -17.61 19.13 20.92
C THR A 123 -16.29 19.24 21.68
N ASP A 124 -15.53 18.15 21.75
CA ASP A 124 -14.25 18.05 22.45
C ASP A 124 -13.15 17.73 21.44
N LEU A 125 -12.76 18.76 20.68
CA LEU A 125 -11.74 18.69 19.63
C LEU A 125 -10.51 19.50 20.03
N SER A 126 -9.34 18.94 19.76
CA SER A 126 -8.03 19.56 20.02
C SER A 126 -7.23 19.66 18.71
N GLU A 127 -6.60 20.80 18.49
CA GLU A 127 -5.84 21.07 17.27
C GLU A 127 -4.54 20.26 17.26
N ILE A 128 -4.24 19.59 16.14
CA ILE A 128 -3.01 18.84 15.94
C ILE A 128 -2.16 19.47 14.83
N GLN A 129 -0.85 19.43 15.01
CA GLN A 129 0.11 20.08 14.11
C GLN A 129 0.47 19.22 12.89
N SER A 130 0.19 17.92 12.91
CA SER A 130 0.53 17.01 11.81
C SER A 130 -0.29 15.73 11.84
N ARG A 131 -0.33 15.01 10.71
CA ARG A 131 -1.02 13.72 10.56
C ARG A 131 -0.23 12.54 11.15
N TYR A 132 0.28 12.68 12.37
CA TYR A 132 1.14 11.69 13.03
C TYR A 132 0.47 10.31 13.18
N TYR A 133 -0.86 10.30 13.35
CA TYR A 133 -1.69 9.09 13.44
C TYR A 133 -1.57 8.18 12.23
N LEU A 134 -1.16 8.71 11.07
CA LEU A 134 -0.99 7.95 9.85
C LEU A 134 -0.07 6.74 10.03
N LYS A 135 0.87 6.79 10.99
CA LYS A 135 1.78 5.68 11.35
C LYS A 135 1.07 4.37 11.68
N TYR A 136 -0.15 4.42 12.23
CA TYR A 136 -0.93 3.22 12.54
C TYR A 136 -2.32 3.22 11.90
N ILE A 137 -2.84 4.39 11.55
CA ILE A 137 -4.19 4.57 11.02
C ILE A 137 -4.06 5.15 9.62
N ASN A 138 -4.11 4.30 8.59
CA ASN A 138 -4.02 4.77 7.20
C ASN A 138 -4.98 4.02 6.27
N LEU A 139 -5.47 4.76 5.28
CA LEU A 139 -6.23 4.27 4.15
C LEU A 139 -5.27 3.81 3.05
N LYS A 140 -5.51 2.61 2.52
CA LYS A 140 -4.90 2.13 1.28
C LYS A 140 -5.87 2.33 0.14
N TYR A 141 -5.57 3.29 -0.72
CA TYR A 141 -6.34 3.54 -1.93
C TYR A 141 -5.76 2.76 -3.11
N ILE A 142 -6.59 1.97 -3.79
CA ILE A 142 -6.24 1.20 -4.98
C ILE A 142 -7.11 1.72 -6.13
N SER A 143 -6.48 2.41 -7.08
CA SER A 143 -7.22 3.12 -8.13
C SER A 143 -7.55 2.27 -9.36
N SER A 144 -6.74 1.25 -9.62
CA SER A 144 -6.81 0.46 -10.85
C SER A 144 -6.39 -0.98 -10.63
N GLN A 145 -6.71 -1.86 -11.60
CA GLN A 145 -6.26 -3.26 -11.59
C GLN A 145 -4.73 -3.37 -11.59
N ARG A 146 -4.03 -2.50 -12.32
CA ARG A 146 -2.56 -2.48 -12.32
C ARG A 146 -2.02 -2.17 -10.93
N ASP A 147 -2.66 -1.25 -10.22
CA ASP A 147 -2.26 -0.90 -8.85
C ASP A 147 -2.63 -2.02 -7.87
N LEU A 148 -3.73 -2.74 -8.11
CA LEU A 148 -4.10 -3.93 -7.34
C LEU A 148 -3.01 -5.01 -7.43
N SER A 149 -2.52 -5.33 -8.62
CA SER A 149 -1.45 -6.32 -8.78
C SER A 149 -0.17 -5.93 -8.03
N LYS A 150 0.21 -4.64 -8.11
CA LYS A 150 1.37 -4.11 -7.37
C LYS A 150 1.15 -4.16 -5.86
N PHE A 151 -0.05 -3.81 -5.40
CA PHE A 151 -0.42 -3.87 -4.00
C PHE A 151 -0.36 -5.30 -3.45
N ILE A 152 -0.97 -6.26 -4.15
CA ILE A 152 -0.95 -7.69 -3.77
C ILE A 152 0.48 -8.21 -3.69
N ALA A 153 1.34 -7.89 -4.67
CA ALA A 153 2.74 -8.32 -4.66
C ALA A 153 3.50 -7.80 -3.42
N LYS A 154 3.26 -6.55 -3.02
CA LYS A 154 3.86 -5.95 -1.83
C LYS A 154 3.33 -6.57 -0.54
N GLU A 155 2.01 -6.67 -0.40
CA GLU A 155 1.38 -7.23 0.80
C GLU A 155 1.72 -8.71 0.99
N LYS A 156 1.83 -9.48 -0.11
CA LYS A 156 2.32 -10.87 -0.06
C LYS A 156 3.68 -10.98 0.63
N LYS A 157 4.64 -10.12 0.28
CA LYS A 157 5.96 -10.13 0.91
C LYS A 157 5.88 -9.87 2.41
N GLN A 158 4.99 -8.96 2.82
CA GLN A 158 4.74 -8.68 4.23
C GLN A 158 4.08 -9.87 4.95
N LEU A 159 3.09 -10.52 4.33
CA LEU A 159 2.43 -11.72 4.88
C LEU A 159 3.43 -12.87 5.11
N LEU A 160 4.30 -13.13 4.14
CA LEU A 160 5.34 -14.15 4.28
C LEU A 160 6.30 -13.81 5.42
N ARG A 161 6.70 -12.53 5.54
CA ARG A 161 7.57 -12.08 6.64
C ARG A 161 6.92 -12.28 8.01
N ILE A 162 5.64 -11.95 8.14
CA ILE A 162 4.89 -12.15 9.39
C ILE A 162 4.78 -13.65 9.69
N SER A 163 4.54 -14.47 8.67
CA SER A 163 4.42 -15.93 8.85
C SER A 163 5.74 -16.53 9.35
N LYS A 164 6.89 -16.09 8.81
CA LYS A 164 8.22 -16.47 9.31
C LYS A 164 8.47 -16.12 10.79
N THR A 165 7.80 -15.10 11.33
CA THR A 165 7.93 -14.76 12.77
C THR A 165 7.07 -15.63 13.70
N LYS A 166 6.19 -16.46 13.16
CA LYS A 166 5.22 -17.27 13.92
C LYS A 166 5.55 -18.76 13.94
N ILE A 167 6.59 -19.19 13.23
CA ILE A 167 7.02 -20.59 13.19
C ILE A 167 7.83 -20.94 14.44
N THR A 168 7.85 -22.23 14.79
CA THR A 168 8.66 -22.74 15.91
C THR A 168 10.12 -22.93 15.49
N GLU A 169 11.02 -23.11 16.47
CA GLU A 169 12.45 -23.39 16.19
C GLU A 169 12.65 -24.68 15.38
N GLU A 170 11.82 -25.71 15.61
CA GLU A 170 11.86 -26.96 14.83
C GLU A 170 11.47 -26.74 13.36
N GLN A 171 10.42 -25.94 13.12
CA GLN A 171 9.98 -25.58 11.77
C GLN A 171 11.03 -24.72 11.06
N GLU A 172 11.67 -23.79 11.77
CA GLU A 172 12.75 -22.98 11.22
C GLU A 172 13.95 -23.84 10.81
N LYS A 173 14.30 -24.85 11.61
CA LYS A 173 15.37 -25.79 11.26
C LYS A 173 15.03 -26.59 10.00
N LEU A 174 13.80 -27.10 9.90
CA LEU A 174 13.33 -27.82 8.72
C LEU A 174 13.35 -26.91 7.47
N ASP A 175 12.91 -25.66 7.59
CA ASP A 175 12.97 -24.69 6.50
C ASP A 175 14.40 -24.43 6.04
N ARG A 176 15.38 -24.34 6.95
CA ARG A 176 16.79 -24.19 6.59
C ARG A 176 17.33 -25.40 5.84
N GLU A 177 16.96 -26.62 6.25
CA GLU A 177 17.32 -27.85 5.53
C GLU A 177 16.73 -27.87 4.12
N ASN A 178 15.45 -27.51 3.98
CA ASN A 178 14.78 -27.39 2.68
C ASN A 178 15.44 -26.33 1.78
N VAL A 179 15.82 -25.16 2.32
CA VAL A 179 16.51 -24.11 1.56
C VAL A 179 17.87 -24.59 1.04
N LEU A 180 18.61 -25.37 1.83
CA LEU A 180 19.87 -25.97 1.40
C LEU A 180 19.67 -27.02 0.30
N GLU A 181 18.61 -27.83 0.40
CA GLU A 181 18.26 -28.80 -0.64
C GLU A 181 17.87 -28.10 -1.95
N ILE A 182 17.00 -27.09 -1.89
CA ILE A 182 16.61 -26.31 -3.08
C ILE A 182 17.84 -25.64 -3.69
N SER A 183 18.73 -25.06 -2.88
CA SER A 183 19.97 -24.45 -3.36
C SER A 183 20.83 -25.44 -4.16
N LYS A 184 20.94 -26.70 -3.71
CA LYS A 184 21.64 -27.75 -4.45
C LYS A 184 20.95 -28.08 -5.77
N GLN A 185 19.63 -28.21 -5.76
CA GLN A 185 18.85 -28.48 -6.98
C GLN A 185 18.96 -27.33 -8.00
N LEU A 186 19.12 -26.09 -7.55
CA LEU A 186 19.36 -24.95 -8.44
C LEU A 186 20.72 -25.04 -9.14
N VAL A 187 21.78 -25.47 -8.44
CA VAL A 187 23.09 -25.72 -9.06
C VAL A 187 22.99 -26.82 -10.11
N ASP A 188 22.31 -27.92 -9.80
CA ASP A 188 22.10 -29.01 -10.76
C ASP A 188 21.29 -28.56 -11.99
N LEU A 189 20.35 -27.64 -11.79
CA LEU A 189 19.54 -27.06 -12.86
C LEU A 189 20.36 -26.12 -13.75
N ASP A 190 21.22 -25.30 -13.16
CA ASP A 190 22.16 -24.43 -13.88
C ASP A 190 23.08 -25.24 -14.79
N ASP A 191 23.63 -26.36 -14.28
CA ASP A 191 24.47 -27.26 -15.07
C ASP A 191 23.70 -27.85 -16.27
N LYS A 192 22.43 -28.19 -16.09
CA LYS A 192 21.57 -28.67 -17.19
C LYS A 192 21.25 -27.58 -18.22
N VAL A 193 21.03 -26.34 -17.77
CA VAL A 193 20.80 -25.20 -18.68
C VAL A 193 22.05 -24.91 -19.50
N ALA A 194 23.24 -24.95 -18.89
CA ALA A 194 24.51 -24.78 -19.59
C ALA A 194 24.78 -25.87 -20.64
N GLN A 195 24.19 -27.06 -20.49
CA GLN A 195 24.28 -28.16 -21.45
C GLN A 195 23.33 -28.04 -22.65
N LEU A 196 22.39 -27.10 -22.64
CA LEU A 196 21.53 -26.85 -23.80
C LEU A 196 22.37 -26.38 -24.99
N GLU A 197 22.21 -27.03 -26.15
CA GLU A 197 23.12 -26.84 -27.29
C GLU A 197 23.24 -25.37 -27.70
N TYR A 198 22.14 -24.63 -27.77
CA TYR A 198 22.16 -23.20 -28.12
C TYR A 198 22.90 -22.33 -27.08
N VAL A 199 22.83 -22.68 -25.79
CA VAL A 199 23.55 -21.97 -24.72
C VAL A 199 25.04 -22.26 -24.81
N LYS A 200 25.38 -23.53 -25.00
CA LYS A 200 26.76 -24.00 -25.17
C LYS A 200 27.42 -23.37 -26.38
N THR A 201 26.78 -23.42 -27.55
CA THR A 201 27.31 -22.82 -28.79
C THR A 201 27.51 -21.31 -28.63
N ALA A 202 26.51 -20.59 -28.09
CA ALA A 202 26.63 -19.15 -27.87
C ALA A 202 27.78 -18.80 -26.92
N THR A 203 27.94 -19.56 -25.83
CA THR A 203 29.04 -19.37 -24.87
C THR A 203 30.41 -19.59 -25.53
N GLN A 204 30.52 -20.63 -26.37
CA GLN A 204 31.75 -20.92 -27.12
C GLN A 204 32.10 -19.82 -28.12
N GLU A 205 31.11 -19.29 -28.86
CA GLU A 205 31.32 -18.18 -29.79
C GLU A 205 31.81 -16.92 -29.07
N VAL A 206 31.21 -16.58 -27.92
CA VAL A 206 31.64 -15.45 -27.10
C VAL A 206 33.08 -15.63 -26.63
N ASN A 207 33.45 -16.82 -26.12
CA ASN A 207 34.83 -17.09 -25.69
C ASN A 207 35.83 -17.05 -26.86
N LEU A 208 35.40 -17.46 -28.06
CA LEU A 208 36.23 -17.37 -29.26
C LEU A 208 36.51 -15.91 -29.66
N GLU A 209 35.50 -15.05 -29.62
CA GLU A 209 35.67 -13.61 -29.89
C GLU A 209 36.49 -12.91 -28.81
N LEU A 210 36.29 -13.25 -27.53
CA LEU A 210 37.10 -12.70 -26.43
C LEU A 210 38.58 -13.00 -26.58
N LYS A 211 38.92 -14.22 -27.01
CA LYS A 211 40.31 -14.63 -27.29
C LYS A 211 40.93 -13.87 -28.46
N LYS A 212 40.13 -13.44 -29.45
CA LYS A 212 40.62 -12.64 -30.59
C LYS A 212 40.94 -11.19 -30.19
N LEU A 213 40.26 -10.65 -29.17
CA LEU A 213 40.33 -9.23 -28.81
C LEU A 213 41.58 -8.85 -27.99
N ALA A 214 42.12 -9.75 -27.16
CA ALA A 214 43.39 -9.50 -26.46
C ALA A 214 44.08 -10.78 -25.97
N TYR A 215 45.39 -10.89 -26.24
CA TYR A 215 46.28 -11.95 -25.74
C TYR A 215 46.36 -12.03 -24.19
N ALA A 216 45.91 -10.99 -23.48
CA ALA A 216 45.88 -10.96 -22.01
C ALA A 216 44.67 -11.69 -21.40
N HIS A 217 43.75 -12.22 -22.23
CA HIS A 217 42.54 -12.89 -21.79
C HIS A 217 42.51 -14.41 -22.07
N ASP A 218 43.65 -15.02 -22.39
CA ASP A 218 43.71 -16.46 -22.69
C ASP A 218 43.29 -17.34 -21.49
N ASP A 219 43.45 -16.83 -20.27
CA ASP A 219 43.07 -17.50 -19.02
C ASP A 219 41.61 -17.29 -18.59
N TYR A 220 40.79 -16.56 -19.38
CA TYR A 220 39.40 -16.27 -19.03
C TYR A 220 38.41 -17.05 -19.90
N ASP A 221 37.56 -17.86 -19.25
CA ASP A 221 36.45 -18.57 -19.87
C ASP A 221 35.13 -17.99 -19.32
N VAL A 222 34.34 -17.36 -20.17
CA VAL A 222 33.01 -16.86 -19.80
C VAL A 222 32.02 -18.00 -19.88
N LYS A 223 31.15 -18.11 -18.87
CA LYS A 223 30.04 -19.05 -18.86
C LYS A 223 28.73 -18.29 -18.72
N LEU A 224 27.75 -18.63 -19.54
CA LEU A 224 26.37 -18.20 -19.36
C LEU A 224 25.73 -19.08 -18.28
N ASN A 225 25.90 -18.68 -17.02
CA ASN A 225 25.24 -19.30 -15.89
C ASN A 225 23.97 -18.50 -15.54
N ALA A 226 22.94 -19.15 -14.98
CA ALA A 226 21.87 -18.42 -14.28
C ALA A 226 22.33 -17.97 -12.87
N SER A 227 23.65 -17.75 -12.73
CA SER A 227 24.30 -17.31 -11.50
C SER A 227 23.68 -16.00 -11.03
N GLY A 228 23.01 -16.06 -9.88
CA GLY A 228 22.29 -14.93 -9.29
C GLY A 228 20.81 -15.21 -9.04
N ILE A 229 20.28 -16.38 -9.42
CA ILE A 229 18.96 -16.82 -8.95
C ILE A 229 19.13 -17.58 -7.64
N GLU A 230 18.75 -16.95 -6.53
CA GLU A 230 18.74 -17.56 -5.21
C GLU A 230 17.34 -18.13 -4.87
N VAL A 231 17.26 -18.96 -3.84
CA VAL A 231 15.97 -19.48 -3.33
C VAL A 231 15.01 -18.33 -3.00
N ASP A 232 15.54 -17.22 -2.47
CA ASP A 232 14.75 -16.03 -2.17
C ASP A 232 14.13 -15.37 -3.42
N ASP A 233 14.77 -15.47 -4.60
CA ASP A 233 14.19 -14.96 -5.85
C ASP A 233 12.94 -15.74 -6.27
N PHE A 234 12.93 -17.05 -6.05
CA PHE A 234 11.74 -17.88 -6.28
C PHE A 234 10.63 -17.54 -5.29
N ILE A 235 10.95 -17.37 -4.00
CA ILE A 235 9.98 -16.97 -2.98
C ILE A 235 9.34 -15.62 -3.34
N ASN A 236 10.15 -14.66 -3.78
CA ASN A 236 9.68 -13.36 -4.24
C ASN A 236 8.76 -13.48 -5.46
N LYS A 237 9.04 -14.41 -6.38
CA LYS A 237 8.25 -14.67 -7.60
C LYS A 237 6.96 -15.48 -7.39
N LEU A 238 6.74 -16.10 -6.23
CA LEU A 238 5.49 -16.85 -5.98
C LEU A 238 4.25 -15.98 -6.31
N GLN A 239 3.25 -16.54 -6.97
CA GLN A 239 2.01 -15.83 -7.31
C GLN A 239 0.84 -16.40 -6.50
N LEU A 240 -0.09 -15.52 -6.13
CA LEU A 240 -1.36 -15.92 -5.52
C LEU A 240 -2.31 -16.35 -6.65
N GLY A 241 -2.43 -17.65 -6.86
CA GLY A 241 -3.41 -18.25 -7.77
C GLY A 241 -4.67 -18.68 -7.04
N ALA A 242 -5.83 -18.56 -7.67
CA ALA A 242 -7.07 -19.16 -7.19
C ALA A 242 -7.23 -20.55 -7.84
N MET A 243 -7.36 -21.60 -7.04
CA MET A 243 -7.64 -22.96 -7.54
C MET A 243 -9.14 -23.25 -7.41
N SER A 244 -9.79 -23.64 -8.50
CA SER A 244 -11.14 -24.22 -8.50
C SER A 244 -11.10 -25.55 -9.25
N GLY A 245 -11.62 -26.61 -8.63
CA GLY A 245 -11.67 -27.94 -9.25
C GLY A 245 -10.31 -28.58 -9.55
N GLY A 246 -9.23 -28.18 -8.87
CA GLY A 246 -7.88 -28.73 -9.08
C GLY A 246 -7.07 -28.07 -10.20
N SER A 247 -7.64 -27.09 -10.90
CA SER A 247 -6.95 -26.26 -11.91
C SER A 247 -6.79 -24.81 -11.43
N ASN A 248 -5.66 -24.19 -11.77
CA ASN A 248 -5.47 -22.75 -11.58
C ASN A 248 -6.46 -21.98 -12.46
N VAL A 249 -7.24 -21.10 -11.83
CA VAL A 249 -8.23 -20.23 -12.48
C VAL A 249 -7.70 -18.80 -12.65
N MET A 250 -6.50 -18.51 -12.12
CA MET A 250 -5.74 -17.29 -12.37
C MET A 250 -4.26 -17.62 -12.50
#